data_AF-A0A2N3G7E6-F1
#
_entry.id   AF-A0A2N3G7E6-F1
#
_cell.length_a   1.000
_cell.length_b   1.000
_cell.length_c   1.000
_cell.angle_alpha   90.00
_cell.angle_beta   90.00
_cell.angle_gamma   90.00
#
_symmetry.space_group_name_H-M   'P 1'
#
loop_
_entity.id
_entity.type
_entity.pdbx_description
1 polymer ?
#
loop_
_entity_poly.entity_id
_entity_poly.type
_entity_poly.pdbx_seq_one_letter_code
_entity_poly.pdbx_strand_id
1 'polypeptide(L)'
;MEKAPPDASSDDCRRGEGGPDTRALERALRFIEYRPRSAEEIRERLRRWGYDADIANQVILFLEAAGIVDDSEFARLFMNELLRKELGYYRIRSELQKKRLNRDLVEEQMASYPIEKETERACAVAERRLERVSGEDSLAAQKKISKYLVRRGYSSHVARAAIRLAARVDTQTGRELE
;
A
#
# COMPACT_ATOMS: atom_id res chain seq x y z
N MET A 1 24.73 3.43 -36.79
CA MET A 1 24.20 3.59 -35.42
C MET A 1 24.55 5.01 -34.98
N GLU A 2 23.68 5.88 -34.51
CA GLU A 2 22.37 5.68 -33.88
C GLU A 2 21.52 6.90 -34.24
N LYS A 3 20.31 6.64 -34.74
CA LYS A 3 19.40 7.66 -35.26
C LYS A 3 18.98 8.59 -34.12
N ALA A 4 19.22 9.88 -34.29
CA ALA A 4 18.64 10.94 -33.48
C ALA A 4 17.10 10.80 -33.45
N PRO A 5 16.45 11.02 -32.30
CA PRO A 5 15.00 11.01 -32.24
C PRO A 5 14.44 12.17 -33.08
N PRO A 6 13.45 11.90 -33.95
CA PRO A 6 12.89 12.89 -34.85
C PRO A 6 11.87 13.79 -34.15
N ASP A 7 11.88 15.04 -34.60
CA ASP A 7 10.74 15.95 -34.70
C ASP A 7 9.98 16.35 -33.43
N ALA A 8 10.50 17.43 -32.84
CA ALA A 8 9.68 18.49 -32.27
C ALA A 8 8.87 19.16 -33.41
N SER A 9 7.76 18.52 -33.81
CA SER A 9 6.81 19.08 -34.76
C SER A 9 5.51 19.40 -34.03
N SER A 10 5.36 20.68 -33.74
CA SER A 10 4.14 21.48 -33.94
C SER A 10 2.80 20.78 -33.70
N ASP A 11 2.25 20.96 -32.50
CA ASP A 11 0.81 21.05 -32.33
C ASP A 11 0.46 22.37 -31.67
N ASP A 12 0.28 23.35 -32.56
CA ASP A 12 -0.77 24.34 -32.57
C ASP A 12 -1.44 24.61 -31.21
N CYS A 13 -0.94 25.63 -30.50
CA CYS A 13 -1.62 26.29 -29.40
C CYS A 13 -2.89 26.99 -29.91
N ARG A 14 -3.93 26.22 -30.27
CA ARG A 14 -5.27 26.79 -30.41
C ARG A 14 -5.80 27.14 -29.04
N ARG A 15 -5.62 28.41 -28.68
CA ARG A 15 -6.41 29.11 -27.68
C ARG A 15 -7.88 28.93 -27.99
N GLY A 16 -8.65 28.44 -27.01
CA GLY A 16 -10.11 28.53 -27.00
C GLY A 16 -10.75 27.41 -26.22
N GLU A 17 -11.39 27.77 -25.11
CA GLU A 17 -12.28 26.96 -24.24
C GLU A 17 -11.56 26.10 -23.17
N GLY A 18 -11.73 26.50 -21.91
CA GLY A 18 -10.98 26.02 -20.73
C GLY A 18 -11.27 24.58 -20.33
N GLY A 19 -10.77 23.63 -21.11
CA GLY A 19 -10.68 22.21 -20.77
C GLY A 19 -9.24 21.77 -20.46
N PRO A 20 -9.03 20.68 -19.71
CA PRO A 20 -7.71 20.09 -19.54
C PRO A 20 -7.16 19.60 -20.89
N ASP A 21 -5.83 19.61 -21.05
CA ASP A 21 -5.17 19.07 -22.24
C ASP A 21 -5.64 17.64 -22.50
N THR A 22 -6.31 17.44 -23.64
CA THR A 22 -6.95 16.17 -24.00
C THR A 22 -5.92 15.04 -24.13
N ARG A 23 -4.69 15.34 -24.59
CA ARG A 23 -3.62 14.34 -24.73
C ARG A 23 -3.10 13.88 -23.38
N ALA A 24 -2.97 14.82 -22.44
CA ALA A 24 -2.60 14.53 -21.07
C ALA A 24 -3.67 13.66 -20.38
N LEU A 25 -4.95 14.01 -20.57
CA LEU A 25 -6.09 13.29 -20.01
C LEU A 25 -6.17 11.84 -20.53
N GLU A 26 -6.13 11.62 -21.85
CA GLU A 26 -6.15 10.27 -22.41
C GLU A 26 -5.00 9.40 -21.90
N ARG A 27 -3.81 9.99 -21.77
CA ARG A 27 -2.63 9.26 -21.30
C ARG A 27 -2.74 8.94 -19.81
N ALA A 28 -3.33 9.83 -19.01
CA ALA A 28 -3.65 9.57 -17.61
C ALA A 28 -4.72 8.46 -17.47
N LEU A 29 -5.78 8.50 -18.26
CA LEU A 29 -6.84 7.47 -18.27
C LEU A 29 -6.28 6.09 -18.58
N ARG A 30 -5.49 5.94 -19.66
CA ARG A 30 -4.79 4.68 -19.99
C ARG A 30 -3.88 4.19 -18.86
N PHE A 31 -3.33 5.11 -18.06
CA PHE A 31 -2.48 4.77 -16.93
C PHE A 31 -3.27 4.32 -15.68
N ILE A 32 -4.46 4.86 -15.47
CA ILE A 32 -5.39 4.48 -14.40
C ILE A 32 -6.06 3.12 -14.71
N GLU A 33 -6.36 2.86 -15.98
CA GLU A 33 -7.11 1.67 -16.42
C GLU A 33 -6.48 0.34 -15.98
N TYR A 34 -5.14 0.28 -15.89
CA TYR A 34 -4.42 -0.92 -15.45
C TYR A 34 -4.56 -1.21 -13.95
N ARG A 35 -4.59 -0.17 -13.11
CA ARG A 35 -4.65 -0.27 -11.65
C ARG A 35 -5.03 1.11 -11.10
N PRO A 36 -5.89 1.19 -10.06
CA PRO A 36 -6.15 2.46 -9.39
C PRO A 36 -4.85 3.12 -8.90
N ARG A 37 -4.77 4.44 -9.07
CA ARG A 37 -3.62 5.29 -8.78
C ARG A 37 -4.05 6.46 -7.91
N SER A 38 -3.13 6.97 -7.10
CA SER A 38 -3.35 8.23 -6.38
C SER A 38 -3.17 9.43 -7.31
N ALA A 39 -3.77 10.56 -6.94
CA ALA A 39 -3.61 11.83 -7.63
C ALA A 39 -2.13 12.23 -7.76
N GLU A 40 -1.33 12.00 -6.71
CA GLU A 40 0.11 12.30 -6.73
C GLU A 40 0.91 11.35 -7.66
N GLU A 41 0.55 10.06 -7.75
CA GLU A 41 1.15 9.14 -8.74
C GLU A 41 0.87 9.62 -10.17
N ILE A 42 -0.34 10.15 -10.44
CA ILE A 42 -0.73 10.69 -11.75
C ILE A 42 0.03 11.99 -12.03
N ARG A 43 0.13 12.89 -11.04
CA ARG A 43 0.86 14.16 -11.14
C ARG A 43 2.32 13.94 -11.51
N GLU A 44 2.99 13.05 -10.79
CA GLU A 44 4.40 12.71 -11.05
C GLU A 44 4.56 12.07 -12.43
N ARG A 45 3.61 11.22 -12.82
CA ARG A 45 3.67 10.55 -14.13
C ARG A 45 3.48 11.53 -15.29
N LEU A 46 2.55 12.48 -15.18
CA LEU A 46 2.34 13.54 -16.17
C LEU A 46 3.60 14.41 -16.33
N ARG A 47 4.24 14.80 -15.21
CA ARG A 47 5.52 15.52 -15.24
C ARG A 47 6.63 14.74 -15.94
N ARG A 48 6.73 13.43 -15.69
CA ARG A 48 7.72 12.56 -16.39
C ARG A 48 7.45 12.42 -17.89
N TRP A 49 6.22 12.64 -18.35
CA TRP A 49 5.90 12.68 -19.78
C TRP A 49 6.13 14.05 -20.42
N GLY A 50 6.57 15.05 -19.66
CA GLY A 50 6.90 16.38 -20.16
C GLY A 50 5.75 17.40 -20.09
N TYR A 51 4.65 17.09 -19.39
CA TYR A 51 3.57 18.05 -19.18
C TYR A 51 3.89 19.02 -18.05
N ASP A 52 3.49 20.28 -18.22
CA ASP A 52 3.62 21.32 -17.20
C ASP A 52 2.78 21.04 -15.96
N ALA A 53 3.19 21.61 -14.83
CA ALA A 53 2.51 21.43 -13.56
C ALA A 53 1.05 21.93 -13.59
N ASP A 54 0.78 23.00 -14.34
CA ASP A 54 -0.58 23.57 -14.46
C ASP A 54 -1.51 22.62 -15.23
N ILE A 55 -1.02 22.04 -16.34
CA ILE A 55 -1.75 21.03 -17.12
C ILE A 55 -2.01 19.80 -16.26
N ALA A 56 -1.00 19.33 -15.51
CA ALA A 56 -1.15 18.19 -14.62
C ALA A 56 -2.21 18.43 -13.54
N ASN A 57 -2.24 19.64 -12.96
CA ASN A 57 -3.25 20.01 -11.97
C ASN A 57 -4.65 20.09 -12.56
N GLN A 58 -4.82 20.66 -13.77
CA GLN A 58 -6.10 20.71 -14.46
C GLN A 58 -6.65 19.30 -14.76
N VAL A 59 -5.79 18.39 -15.23
CA VAL A 59 -6.18 17.00 -15.50
C VAL A 59 -6.59 16.30 -14.21
N ILE A 60 -5.86 16.49 -13.11
CA ILE A 60 -6.21 15.88 -11.81
C ILE A 60 -7.55 16.40 -11.30
N LEU A 61 -7.77 17.72 -11.31
CA LEU A 61 -9.04 18.32 -10.89
C LEU A 61 -10.22 17.79 -11.72
N PHE A 62 -10.02 17.59 -13.03
CA PHE A 62 -11.04 17.00 -13.88
C PHE A 62 -11.31 15.54 -13.53
N LEU A 63 -10.26 14.75 -13.26
CA LEU A 63 -10.40 13.34 -12.87
C LEU A 63 -11.04 13.16 -11.49
N GLU A 64 -10.75 14.06 -10.54
CA GLU A 64 -11.39 14.13 -9.23
C GLU A 64 -12.86 14.55 -9.35
N ALA A 65 -13.16 15.58 -10.14
CA ALA A 65 -14.54 16.02 -10.40
C ALA A 65 -15.38 14.95 -11.12
N ALA A 66 -14.76 14.14 -11.97
CA ALA A 66 -15.38 12.99 -12.62
C ALA A 66 -15.53 11.76 -11.71
N GLY A 67 -14.99 11.79 -10.48
CA GLY A 67 -15.01 10.66 -9.54
C GLY A 67 -14.15 9.46 -9.97
N ILE A 68 -13.24 9.66 -10.92
CA ILE A 68 -12.34 8.61 -11.43
C ILE A 68 -11.17 8.42 -10.46
N VAL A 69 -10.71 9.52 -9.85
CA VAL A 69 -9.64 9.53 -8.85
C VAL A 69 -10.23 9.97 -7.53
N ASP A 70 -10.14 9.11 -6.53
CA ASP A 70 -10.49 9.39 -5.15
C ASP A 70 -9.38 8.81 -4.27
N ASP A 71 -8.54 9.71 -3.73
CA ASP A 71 -7.41 9.32 -2.89
C ASP A 71 -7.86 8.71 -1.56
N SER A 72 -9.02 9.10 -1.03
CA SER A 72 -9.59 8.57 0.22
C SER A 72 -10.08 7.14 0.01
N GLU A 73 -10.86 6.90 -1.03
CA GLU A 73 -11.31 5.55 -1.41
C GLU A 73 -10.13 4.65 -1.78
N PHE A 74 -9.15 5.18 -2.52
CA PHE A 74 -7.93 4.45 -2.82
C PHE A 74 -7.17 4.04 -1.55
N ALA A 75 -7.00 4.95 -0.59
CA ALA A 75 -6.31 4.68 0.66
C ALA A 75 -7.04 3.62 1.49
N ARG A 76 -8.38 3.68 1.54
CA ARG A 76 -9.24 2.69 2.20
C ARG A 76 -9.12 1.31 1.57
N LEU A 77 -9.23 1.22 0.23
CA LEU A 77 -9.08 -0.04 -0.50
C LEU A 77 -7.66 -0.63 -0.33
N PHE A 78 -6.65 0.23 -0.38
CA PHE A 78 -5.26 -0.19 -0.21
C PHE A 78 -4.99 -0.68 1.22
N MET A 79 -5.51 -0.01 2.25
CA MET A 79 -5.42 -0.49 3.64
C MET A 79 -6.05 -1.87 3.78
N ASN A 80 -7.23 -2.09 3.20
CA ASN A 80 -7.89 -3.40 3.21
C ASN A 80 -7.05 -4.48 2.51
N GLU A 81 -6.39 -4.16 1.40
CA GLU A 81 -5.45 -5.07 0.72
C GLU A 81 -4.26 -5.44 1.63
N LEU A 82 -3.70 -4.46 2.34
CA LEU A 82 -2.57 -4.68 3.26
C LEU A 82 -2.98 -5.46 4.51
N LEU A 83 -4.20 -5.24 5.03
CA LEU A 83 -4.78 -6.02 6.13
C LEU A 83 -4.97 -7.49 5.73
N ARG A 84 -5.42 -7.76 4.50
CA ARG A 84 -5.50 -9.13 3.95
C ARG A 84 -4.14 -9.81 3.83
N LYS A 85 -3.06 -9.04 3.64
CA LYS A 85 -1.68 -9.54 3.66
C LYS A 85 -1.12 -9.71 5.08
N GLU A 86 -1.93 -9.46 6.12
CA GLU A 86 -1.58 -9.58 7.53
C GLU A 86 -0.28 -8.83 7.88
N LEU A 87 -0.19 -7.60 7.39
CA LEU A 87 0.88 -6.68 7.71
C LEU A 87 0.57 -5.94 9.02
N GLY A 88 1.62 -5.62 9.79
CA GLY A 88 1.48 -4.88 11.04
C GLY A 88 1.34 -3.37 10.80
N TYR A 89 0.93 -2.65 11.86
CA TYR A 89 0.64 -1.22 11.82
C TYR A 89 1.74 -0.39 11.14
N TYR A 90 3.00 -0.59 11.53
CA TYR A 90 4.11 0.19 11.00
C TYR A 90 4.38 -0.06 9.53
N ARG A 91 4.17 -1.30 9.07
CA ARG A 91 4.37 -1.61 7.65
C ARG A 91 3.25 -1.01 6.81
N ILE A 92 2.01 -1.09 7.30
CA ILE A 92 0.86 -0.49 6.61
C ILE A 92 1.06 1.02 6.45
N ARG A 93 1.45 1.71 7.52
CA ARG A 93 1.79 3.13 7.48
C ARG A 93 2.89 3.44 6.46
N SER A 94 3.96 2.65 6.45
CA SER A 94 5.05 2.84 5.48
C SER A 94 4.63 2.59 4.04
N GLU A 95 3.81 1.56 3.78
CA GLU A 95 3.29 1.28 2.43
C GLU A 95 2.33 2.39 1.96
N LEU A 96 1.47 2.92 2.84
CA LEU A 96 0.62 4.07 2.53
C LEU A 96 1.44 5.32 2.20
N GLN A 97 2.49 5.60 2.97
CA GLN A 97 3.41 6.72 2.70
C GLN A 97 4.16 6.55 1.35
N LYS A 98 4.54 5.31 1.00
CA LYS A 98 5.16 5.02 -0.31
C LYS A 98 4.23 5.29 -1.49
N LYS A 99 2.91 5.25 -1.28
CA LYS A 99 1.91 5.61 -2.30
C LYS A 99 1.75 7.11 -2.52
N ARG A 100 2.58 7.92 -1.85
CA ARG A 100 2.59 9.39 -1.95
C ARG A 100 1.21 10.01 -1.70
N LEU A 101 0.41 9.38 -0.84
CA LEU A 101 -0.86 9.95 -0.40
C LEU A 101 -0.59 11.14 0.53
N ASN A 102 -1.54 12.08 0.59
CA ASN A 102 -1.49 13.17 1.55
C ASN A 102 -1.31 12.59 2.97
N ARG A 103 -0.39 13.18 3.74
CA ARG A 103 -0.11 12.77 5.11
C ARG A 103 -1.37 12.79 5.97
N ASP A 104 -2.24 13.77 5.78
CA ASP A 104 -3.48 13.90 6.55
C ASP A 104 -4.42 12.72 6.27
N LEU A 105 -4.56 12.34 4.99
CA LEU A 105 -5.32 11.14 4.59
C LEU A 105 -4.70 9.86 5.17
N VAL A 106 -3.36 9.74 5.19
CA VAL A 106 -2.71 8.59 5.80
C VAL A 106 -3.01 8.53 7.30
N GLU A 107 -2.96 9.65 8.01
CA GLU A 107 -3.24 9.70 9.45
C GLU A 107 -4.72 9.39 9.75
N GLU A 108 -5.65 9.92 8.95
CA GLU A 108 -7.08 9.60 9.03
C GLU A 108 -7.34 8.10 8.83
N GLN A 109 -6.78 7.51 7.76
CA GLN A 109 -6.96 6.08 7.52
C GLN A 109 -6.30 5.25 8.62
N MET A 110 -5.12 5.65 9.11
CA MET A 110 -4.47 4.95 10.22
C MET A 110 -5.25 5.07 11.54
N ALA A 111 -6.08 6.09 11.73
CA ALA A 111 -7.00 6.17 12.87
C ALA A 111 -8.12 5.12 12.79
N SER A 112 -8.52 4.71 11.58
CA SER A 112 -9.47 3.61 11.37
C SER A 112 -8.85 2.20 11.53
N TYR A 113 -7.53 2.11 11.73
CA TYR A 113 -6.85 0.85 11.89
C TYR A 113 -7.29 0.13 13.18
N PRO A 114 -7.79 -1.12 13.10
CA PRO A 114 -8.21 -1.86 14.29
C PRO A 114 -6.98 -2.38 15.04
N ILE A 115 -6.51 -1.58 16.01
CA ILE A 115 -5.35 -1.87 16.86
C ILE A 115 -5.63 -3.08 17.75
N GLU A 116 -6.86 -3.25 18.21
CA GLU A 116 -7.30 -4.34 19.09
C GLU A 116 -7.08 -5.70 18.42
N LYS A 117 -7.35 -5.75 17.10
CA LYS A 117 -7.17 -6.95 16.26
C LYS A 117 -5.73 -7.15 15.79
N GLU A 118 -4.81 -6.22 16.06
CA GLU A 118 -3.41 -6.36 15.63
C GLU A 118 -2.75 -7.57 16.28
N THR A 119 -3.00 -7.78 17.58
CA THR A 119 -2.44 -8.90 18.34
C THR A 119 -3.01 -10.23 17.86
N GLU A 120 -4.32 -10.29 17.58
CA GLU A 120 -4.98 -11.49 17.05
C GLU A 120 -4.41 -11.87 15.67
N ARG A 121 -4.25 -10.90 14.76
CA ARG A 121 -3.61 -11.14 13.44
C ARG A 121 -2.18 -11.63 13.59
N ALA A 122 -1.41 -11.03 14.50
CA ALA A 122 -0.04 -11.45 14.78
C ALA A 122 0.00 -12.87 15.36
N CYS A 123 -0.97 -13.25 16.20
CA CYS A 123 -1.11 -14.60 16.76
C CYS A 123 -1.35 -15.63 15.66
N ALA A 124 -2.33 -15.40 14.78
CA ALA A 124 -2.62 -16.30 13.66
C ALA A 124 -1.41 -16.50 12.71
N VAL A 125 -0.61 -15.44 12.50
CA VAL A 125 0.64 -15.54 11.73
C VAL A 125 1.71 -16.34 12.48
N ALA A 126 1.79 -16.19 13.80
CA ALA A 126 2.73 -16.90 14.66
C ALA A 126 2.40 -18.40 14.75
N GLU A 127 1.13 -18.76 14.95
CA GLU A 127 0.62 -20.14 15.03
C GLU A 127 0.99 -20.94 13.78
N ARG A 128 0.60 -20.46 12.59
CA ARG A 128 0.94 -21.11 11.31
C ARG A 128 2.43 -21.22 11.03
N ARG A 129 3.26 -20.48 11.76
CA ARG A 129 4.72 -20.54 11.65
C ARG A 129 5.31 -21.48 12.69
N LEU A 130 4.75 -21.56 13.89
CA LEU A 130 5.12 -22.53 14.92
C LEU A 130 4.83 -23.96 14.46
N GLU A 131 3.66 -24.21 13.86
CA GLU A 131 3.30 -25.52 13.27
C GLU A 131 4.36 -26.03 12.29
N ARG A 132 4.97 -25.13 11.50
CA ARG A 132 6.00 -25.47 10.51
C ARG A 132 7.40 -25.69 11.10
N VAL A 133 7.61 -25.30 12.36
CA VAL A 133 8.92 -25.30 13.03
C VAL A 133 8.95 -26.28 14.21
N SER A 134 7.85 -26.99 14.49
CA SER A 134 7.77 -28.09 15.45
C SER A 134 8.87 -29.14 15.19
N GLY A 135 9.97 -29.03 15.94
CA GLY A 135 11.19 -29.83 15.79
C GLY A 135 12.49 -29.10 16.11
N GLU A 136 12.51 -27.75 16.06
CA GLU A 136 13.68 -26.93 16.49
C GLU A 136 13.60 -26.48 17.96
N ASP A 137 14.75 -26.17 18.56
CA ASP A 137 14.86 -25.54 19.89
C ASP A 137 13.84 -24.39 20.03
N SER A 138 12.92 -24.52 20.99
CA SER A 138 11.79 -23.60 21.19
C SER A 138 12.25 -22.12 21.26
N LEU A 139 13.39 -21.84 21.88
CA LEU A 139 13.95 -20.48 21.97
C LEU A 139 14.47 -19.95 20.63
N ALA A 140 15.10 -20.79 19.81
CA ALA A 140 15.60 -20.39 18.50
C ALA A 140 14.44 -20.15 17.52
N ALA A 141 13.42 -21.01 17.56
CA ALA A 141 12.19 -20.87 16.80
C ALA A 141 11.45 -19.57 17.14
N GLN A 142 11.26 -19.27 18.43
CA GLN A 142 10.62 -18.04 18.90
C GLN A 142 11.37 -16.78 18.42
N LYS A 143 12.71 -16.77 18.46
CA LYS A 143 13.52 -15.67 17.94
C LYS A 143 13.35 -15.48 16.42
N LYS A 144 13.30 -16.57 15.65
CA LYS A 144 13.06 -16.52 14.19
C LYS A 144 11.68 -15.94 13.89
N ILE A 145 10.65 -16.35 14.62
CA ILE A 145 9.27 -15.87 14.45
C ILE A 145 9.15 -14.40 14.86
N SER A 146 9.78 -14.00 15.96
CA SER A 146 9.81 -12.59 16.38
C SER A 146 10.42 -11.70 15.29
N LYS A 147 11.58 -12.09 14.72
CA LYS A 147 12.19 -11.39 13.58
C LYS A 147 11.29 -11.37 12.34
N TYR A 148 10.49 -12.41 12.12
CA TYR A 148 9.54 -12.46 11.02
C TYR A 148 8.39 -11.45 11.21
N LEU A 149 7.78 -11.44 12.39
CA LEU A 149 6.69 -10.51 12.72
C LEU A 149 7.17 -9.04 12.68
N VAL A 150 8.37 -8.76 13.19
CA VAL A 150 8.96 -7.40 13.11
C VAL A 150 9.19 -6.98 11.66
N ARG A 151 9.67 -7.87 10.78
CA ARG A 151 9.81 -7.57 9.34
C ARG A 151 8.48 -7.32 8.64
N ARG A 152 7.40 -7.93 9.13
CA ARG A 152 6.02 -7.62 8.69
C ARG A 152 5.45 -6.32 9.26
N GLY A 153 6.19 -5.64 10.14
CA GLY A 153 5.82 -4.35 10.71
C GLY A 153 4.97 -4.41 11.97
N TYR A 154 4.92 -5.55 12.63
CA TYR A 154 4.35 -5.63 13.98
C TYR A 154 5.33 -5.03 14.98
N SER A 155 4.80 -4.37 16.01
CA SER A 155 5.63 -3.87 17.11
C SER A 155 6.31 -5.04 17.84
N SER A 156 7.48 -4.77 18.44
CA SER A 156 8.19 -5.79 19.22
C SER A 156 7.36 -6.28 20.42
N HIS A 157 6.49 -5.43 20.97
CA HIS A 157 5.57 -5.79 22.05
C HIS A 157 4.51 -6.78 21.56
N VAL A 158 3.84 -6.45 20.45
CA VAL A 158 2.81 -7.32 19.83
C VAL A 158 3.41 -8.64 19.39
N ALA A 159 4.60 -8.64 18.78
CA ALA A 159 5.27 -9.87 18.36
C ALA A 159 5.54 -10.82 19.54
N ARG A 160 5.98 -10.30 20.69
CA ARG A 160 6.20 -11.12 21.91
C ARG A 160 4.89 -11.61 22.50
N ALA A 161 3.86 -10.77 22.53
CA ALA A 161 2.54 -11.14 23.01
C ALA A 161 1.94 -12.27 22.17
N ALA A 162 1.97 -12.14 20.84
CA ALA A 162 1.51 -13.15 19.89
C ALA A 162 2.22 -14.49 20.06
N ILE A 163 3.55 -14.50 20.19
CA ILE A 163 4.32 -15.74 20.40
C ILE A 163 3.93 -16.43 21.72
N ARG A 164 3.74 -15.67 22.80
CA ARG A 164 3.31 -16.24 24.09
C ARG A 164 1.91 -16.83 24.04
N LEU A 165 1.01 -16.21 23.29
CA LEU A 165 -0.35 -16.71 23.10
C LEU A 165 -0.35 -17.97 22.23
N ALA A 166 0.34 -17.94 21.09
CA ALA A 166 0.45 -19.08 20.19
C ALA A 166 1.11 -20.30 20.86
N ALA A 167 2.17 -20.10 21.66
CA ALA A 167 2.82 -21.19 22.39
C ALA A 167 1.92 -21.86 23.45
N ARG A 168 0.89 -21.16 23.97
CA ARG A 168 -0.10 -21.77 24.89
C ARG A 168 -1.07 -22.68 24.14
N VAL A 169 -1.40 -22.35 22.89
CA VAL A 169 -2.29 -23.15 22.04
C VAL A 169 -1.62 -24.47 21.64
N ASP A 170 -0.33 -24.44 21.26
CA ASP A 170 0.44 -25.66 20.94
C ASP A 170 0.47 -26.66 22.11
N THR A 171 0.51 -26.18 23.36
CA THR A 171 0.48 -27.07 24.55
C THR A 171 -0.89 -27.71 24.80
N GLN A 172 -1.97 -27.20 24.22
CA GLN A 172 -3.32 -27.76 24.34
C GLN A 172 -3.61 -28.76 23.20
N THR A 173 -3.13 -28.52 21.99
CA THR A 173 -3.33 -29.44 20.85
C THR A 173 -2.44 -30.68 20.93
N GLY A 174 -1.30 -30.62 21.63
CA GLY A 174 -0.42 -31.77 21.84
C GLY A 174 -0.87 -32.79 22.90
N ARG A 175 -2.11 -32.70 23.44
CA ARG A 175 -2.62 -33.60 24.49
C ARG A 175 -3.77 -34.54 24.08
N GLU A 176 -4.19 -34.54 22.82
CA GLU A 176 -5.16 -35.52 22.31
C GLU A 176 -4.47 -36.49 21.33
N LEU A 177 -3.69 -37.42 21.87
CA LEU A 177 -3.37 -38.68 21.21
C LEU A 177 -3.42 -39.78 22.28
N GLU A 178 -4.62 -40.33 22.48
CA GLU A 178 -4.82 -41.71 22.97
C GLU A 178 -5.18 -42.62 21.79
#